data_AF-A0A6A6H2M0-F1
#
_entry.id   AF-A0A6A6H2M0-F1
#
_cell.length_a   1.000
_cell.length_b   1.000
_cell.length_c   1.000
_cell.angle_alpha   90.00
_cell.angle_beta   90.00
_cell.angle_gamma   90.00
#
_symmetry.space_group_name_H-M   'P 1'
#
loop_
_entity.id
_entity.type
_entity.pdbx_description
1 polymer ?
#
loop_
_entity_poly.entity_id
_entity_poly.type
_entity_poly.pdbx_seq_one_letter_code
_entity_poly.pdbx_strand_id
1 'polypeptide(L)'
;MDIAEIDEIHDEESLLIDRLNSLVEQFMKQFHELALPLTTFLRENWSQRMKAESVEQDPLSELEKGQIEEVGVKILDDDKRNTDEENAGATESTSDYDPYEFYDEWIEDIASRIR
;
A
#
# COMPACT_ATOMS: atom_id res chain seq x y z
N MET A 1 -6.68 -17.26 -23.49
CA MET A 1 -6.16 -15.89 -23.44
C MET A 1 -6.50 -15.26 -24.77
N ASP A 2 -7.46 -14.35 -24.74
CA ASP A 2 -7.93 -13.62 -25.92
C ASP A 2 -6.99 -12.44 -26.19
N ILE A 3 -6.91 -11.97 -27.44
CA ILE A 3 -6.05 -10.83 -27.80
C ILE A 3 -6.54 -9.55 -27.10
N ALA A 4 -7.85 -9.40 -26.93
CA ALA A 4 -8.45 -8.28 -26.21
C ALA A 4 -8.07 -8.25 -24.72
N GLU A 5 -7.92 -9.41 -24.09
CA GLU A 5 -7.49 -9.56 -22.69
C GLU A 5 -6.01 -9.19 -22.52
N ILE A 6 -5.18 -9.45 -23.54
CA ILE A 6 -3.76 -9.07 -23.57
C ILE A 6 -3.61 -7.54 -23.75
N ASP A 7 -4.43 -6.94 -24.61
CA ASP A 7 -4.39 -5.49 -24.84
C ASP A 7 -4.84 -4.71 -23.58
N GLU A 8 -5.85 -5.19 -22.87
CA GLU A 8 -6.32 -4.59 -21.60
C GLU A 8 -5.22 -4.60 -20.52
N ILE A 9 -4.50 -5.71 -20.38
CA ILE A 9 -3.35 -5.81 -19.46
C ILE A 9 -2.26 -4.80 -19.83
N HIS A 10 -1.94 -4.66 -21.11
CA HIS A 10 -0.90 -3.73 -21.55
C HIS A 10 -1.29 -2.26 -21.38
N ASP A 11 -2.57 -1.92 -21.52
CA ASP A 11 -3.08 -0.58 -21.23
C ASP A 11 -2.99 -0.26 -19.74
N GLU A 12 -3.34 -1.22 -18.87
CA GLU A 12 -3.20 -1.08 -17.41
C GLU A 12 -1.73 -0.94 -16.99
N GLU A 13 -0.84 -1.78 -17.53
CA GLU A 13 0.61 -1.71 -17.30
C GLU A 13 1.16 -0.34 -17.69
N SER A 14 0.76 0.19 -18.85
CA SER A 14 1.19 1.50 -19.33
C SER A 14 0.73 2.61 -18.38
N LEU A 15 -0.51 2.55 -17.90
CA LEU A 15 -1.05 3.52 -16.95
C LEU A 15 -0.33 3.49 -15.60
N LEU A 16 0.00 2.30 -15.09
CA LEU A 16 0.77 2.14 -13.85
C LEU A 16 2.20 2.65 -14.00
N ILE A 17 2.84 2.40 -15.14
CA ILE A 17 4.19 2.91 -15.45
C ILE A 17 4.18 4.45 -15.50
N ASP A 18 3.20 5.05 -16.18
CA ASP A 18 3.09 6.51 -16.27
C ASP A 18 2.85 7.15 -14.89
N ARG A 19 2.00 6.53 -14.06
CA ARG A 19 1.77 6.96 -12.68
C ARG A 19 3.04 6.88 -11.84
N LEU A 20 3.78 5.78 -11.94
CA LEU A 20 5.07 5.61 -11.25
C LEU A 20 6.09 6.66 -11.70
N ASN A 21 6.23 6.89 -13.01
CA ASN A 21 7.13 7.89 -13.55
C ASN A 21 6.80 9.29 -13.01
N SER A 22 5.51 9.65 -12.98
CA SER A 22 5.08 10.93 -12.41
C SER A 22 5.42 11.06 -10.92
N LEU A 23 5.25 9.99 -10.13
CA LEU A 23 5.61 9.99 -8.71
C LEU A 23 7.12 10.17 -8.50
N VAL A 24 7.94 9.48 -9.30
CA VAL A 24 9.41 9.59 -9.24
C VAL A 24 9.86 10.99 -9.64
N GLU A 25 9.30 11.57 -10.69
CA GLU A 25 9.62 12.94 -11.10
C GLU A 25 9.31 13.95 -9.99
N GLN A 26 8.15 13.81 -9.34
CA GLN A 26 7.77 14.68 -8.24
C GLN A 26 8.67 14.49 -7.02
N PHE A 27 9.01 13.24 -6.67
CA PHE A 27 9.98 12.93 -5.61
C PHE A 27 11.31 13.61 -5.88
N MET A 28 11.87 13.41 -7.07
CA MET A 28 13.19 13.93 -7.44
C MET A 28 13.21 15.46 -7.45
N LYS A 29 12.15 16.08 -7.97
CA LYS A 29 11.98 17.53 -7.97
C LYS A 29 11.97 18.08 -6.54
N GLN A 30 11.08 17.57 -5.68
CA GLN A 30 10.96 18.07 -4.31
C GLN A 30 12.21 17.80 -3.48
N PHE A 31 12.83 16.64 -3.65
CA PHE A 31 14.08 16.32 -2.97
C PHE A 31 15.20 17.29 -3.33
N HIS A 32 15.34 17.63 -4.62
CA HIS A 32 16.31 18.63 -5.07
C HIS A 32 15.97 20.05 -4.58
N GLU A 33 14.69 20.43 -4.58
CA GLU A 33 14.25 21.77 -4.14
C GLU A 33 14.47 21.99 -2.64
N LEU A 34 14.20 20.98 -1.81
CA LEU A 34 14.32 21.08 -0.35
C LEU A 34 15.75 20.86 0.14
N ALA A 35 16.57 20.12 -0.62
CA ALA A 35 17.97 19.82 -0.30
C ALA A 35 18.18 19.26 1.14
N LEU A 36 17.18 18.53 1.63
CA LEU A 36 17.21 17.89 2.95
C LEU A 36 17.96 16.56 2.88
N PRO A 37 18.52 16.07 4.01
CA PRO A 37 18.95 14.69 4.11
C PRO A 37 17.80 13.74 3.72
N LEU A 38 18.11 12.66 2.98
CA LEU A 38 17.13 11.73 2.43
C LEU A 38 16.14 11.22 3.49
N THR A 39 16.63 10.86 4.67
CA THR A 39 15.81 10.34 5.77
C THR A 39 14.84 11.39 6.31
N THR A 40 15.29 12.64 6.45
CA THR A 40 14.44 13.79 6.85
C THR A 40 13.39 14.08 5.78
N PHE A 41 13.78 14.09 4.51
CA PHE A 41 12.85 14.30 3.40
C PHE A 41 11.76 13.23 3.36
N LEU A 42 12.16 11.95 3.43
CA LEU A 42 11.23 10.83 3.44
C LEU A 42 10.26 10.91 4.63
N ARG A 43 10.76 11.14 5.84
CA ARG A 43 9.94 11.17 7.05
C ARG A 43 8.96 12.33 7.07
N GLU A 44 9.43 13.54 6.79
CA GLU A 44 8.68 14.77 7.03
C GLU A 44 7.86 15.24 5.83
N ASN A 45 8.24 14.87 4.60
CA ASN A 45 7.67 15.45 3.38
C ASN A 45 7.04 14.40 2.45
N TRP A 46 7.58 13.17 2.40
CA TRP A 46 7.16 12.18 1.41
C TRP A 46 6.40 10.97 1.98
N SER A 47 6.53 10.69 3.28
CA SER A 47 5.87 9.58 3.97
C SER A 47 4.35 9.60 3.77
N GLN A 48 3.69 10.74 4.00
CA GLN A 48 2.26 10.88 3.81
C GLN A 48 1.82 10.69 2.36
N ARG A 49 2.65 11.10 1.40
CA ARG A 49 2.38 10.93 -0.03
C ARG A 49 2.41 9.44 -0.41
N MET A 50 3.41 8.71 0.06
CA MET A 50 3.51 7.26 -0.15
C MET A 50 2.33 6.52 0.48
N LYS A 51 1.91 6.93 1.69
CA LYS A 51 0.72 6.38 2.35
C LYS A 51 -0.54 6.59 1.49
N ALA A 52 -0.75 7.80 0.96
CA ALA A 52 -1.92 8.10 0.13
C ALA A 52 -1.98 7.27 -1.17
N GLU A 53 -0.84 7.09 -1.85
CA GLU A 53 -0.77 6.29 -3.09
C GLU A 53 -0.99 4.79 -2.84
N SER A 54 -0.69 4.29 -1.64
CA SER A 54 -0.92 2.88 -1.28
C SER A 54 -2.36 2.58 -0.83
N VAL A 55 -3.10 3.60 -0.41
CA VAL A 55 -4.55 3.49 -0.07
C VAL A 55 -5.42 3.53 -1.32
N GLU A 56 -4.93 4.11 -2.43
CA GLU A 56 -5.64 4.12 -3.72
C GLU A 56 -5.68 2.75 -4.44
N GLN A 57 -5.35 1.64 -3.75
CA GLN A 57 -5.86 0.34 -4.19
C GLN A 57 -7.34 0.30 -3.83
N ASP A 58 -8.20 0.54 -4.82
CA ASP A 58 -9.65 0.47 -4.64
C ASP A 58 -10.01 -0.85 -3.94
N PRO A 59 -10.78 -0.82 -2.85
CA PRO A 59 -11.24 -2.03 -2.22
C PRO A 59 -12.04 -2.82 -3.27
N LEU A 60 -11.68 -4.09 -3.46
CA LEU A 60 -12.36 -4.98 -4.39
C LEU A 60 -13.87 -4.87 -4.18
N SER A 61 -14.60 -4.60 -5.26
CA SER A 61 -16.05 -4.62 -5.24
C SER A 61 -16.55 -6.03 -4.89
N GLU A 62 -17.75 -6.11 -4.32
CA GLU A 62 -18.39 -7.41 -4.00
C GLU A 62 -18.54 -8.32 -5.23
N LEU A 63 -18.60 -7.72 -6.43
CA LEU A 63 -18.62 -8.45 -7.69
C LEU A 63 -17.26 -9.09 -8.00
N GLU A 64 -16.16 -8.33 -7.86
CA GLU A 64 -14.80 -8.82 -8.07
C GLU A 64 -14.44 -9.88 -7.02
N LYS A 65 -14.85 -9.66 -5.76
CA LYS A 65 -14.70 -10.67 -4.70
C LYS A 65 -15.40 -11.98 -5.06
N GLY A 66 -16.65 -11.91 -5.51
CA GLY A 66 -17.41 -13.08 -5.94
C GLY A 66 -16.78 -13.81 -7.13
N GLN A 67 -16.22 -13.07 -8.10
CA GLN A 67 -15.51 -13.65 -9.24
C GLN A 67 -14.22 -14.36 -8.81
N ILE A 68 -13.46 -13.78 -7.88
CA ILE A 68 -12.22 -14.36 -7.36
C ILE A 68 -12.51 -15.65 -6.56
N GLU A 69 -13.58 -15.65 -5.74
CA GLU A 69 -14.03 -16.85 -5.03
C GLU A 69 -14.50 -17.97 -5.97
N GLU A 70 -15.13 -17.62 -7.10
CA GLU A 70 -15.60 -18.58 -8.11
C GLU A 70 -14.43 -19.36 -8.75
N VAL A 71 -13.24 -18.75 -8.87
CA VAL A 71 -12.01 -19.41 -9.34
C VAL A 71 -11.32 -20.23 -8.24
N GLY A 72 -11.91 -20.32 -7.04
CA GLY A 72 -11.40 -21.08 -5.91
C GLY A 72 -10.34 -20.35 -5.07
N VAL A 73 -10.13 -19.06 -5.32
CA VAL A 73 -9.22 -18.22 -4.55
C VAL A 73 -10.00 -17.62 -3.38
N LYS A 74 -9.59 -17.93 -2.15
CA LYS A 74 -10.19 -17.30 -0.96
C LYS A 74 -9.52 -15.95 -0.73
N ILE A 75 -10.30 -14.88 -0.84
CA ILE A 75 -9.89 -13.57 -0.34
C ILE A 75 -10.01 -13.63 1.18
N LEU A 76 -8.87 -13.50 1.85
CA LEU A 76 -8.86 -13.24 3.28
C LEU A 76 -9.06 -11.74 3.43
N ASP A 77 -10.32 -11.31 3.53
CA ASP A 77 -10.61 -9.97 4.01
C ASP A 77 -10.06 -9.90 5.45
N ASP A 78 -8.94 -9.20 5.65
CA ASP A 78 -8.32 -9.00 6.96
C ASP A 78 -9.19 -8.14 7.90
N ASP A 79 -10.38 -7.72 7.46
CA ASP A 79 -11.19 -6.72 8.17
C ASP A 79 -12.31 -7.29 9.06
N LYS A 80 -12.60 -8.61 9.06
CA LYS A 80 -13.60 -9.18 9.99
C LYS A 80 -13.31 -10.61 10.42
N ARG A 81 -12.52 -10.78 11.48
CA ARG A 81 -12.71 -11.90 12.42
C ARG A 81 -13.03 -11.36 13.80
N ASN A 82 -14.32 -11.30 14.13
CA ASN A 82 -14.87 -11.82 15.39
C ASN A 82 -16.37 -11.52 15.52
N THR A 83 -17.17 -12.50 15.13
CA THR A 83 -18.50 -12.84 15.66
C THR A 83 -18.60 -14.35 15.38
N ASP A 84 -18.60 -15.28 16.32
CA ASP A 84 -19.08 -15.25 17.71
C ASP A 84 -18.35 -16.31 18.58
N GLU A 85 -18.62 -16.21 19.89
CA GLU A 85 -18.58 -17.25 20.95
C GLU A 85 -17.46 -17.20 22.01
N GLU A 86 -17.81 -16.50 23.10
CA GLU A 86 -17.74 -16.93 24.51
C GLU A 86 -16.38 -17.09 25.24
N ASN A 87 -16.06 -16.04 26.02
CA ASN A 87 -15.81 -16.07 27.47
C ASN A 87 -14.53 -16.74 28.03
N ALA A 88 -13.47 -15.95 28.25
CA ALA A 88 -12.72 -15.90 29.52
C ALA A 88 -11.68 -14.77 29.46
N GLY A 89 -11.54 -14.02 30.54
CA GLY A 89 -10.90 -12.71 30.54
C GLY A 89 -9.38 -12.69 30.28
N ALA A 90 -8.98 -11.66 29.55
CA ALA A 90 -7.76 -10.90 29.76
C ALA A 90 -7.94 -9.59 28.98
N THR A 91 -7.69 -8.46 29.63
CA THR A 91 -7.57 -7.16 28.96
C THR A 91 -6.29 -7.20 28.13
N GLU A 92 -6.39 -7.71 26.90
CA GLU A 92 -5.29 -7.64 25.96
C GLU A 92 -5.46 -6.35 25.16
N SER A 93 -4.48 -5.47 25.34
CA SER A 93 -4.35 -4.18 24.69
C SER A 93 -4.72 -4.31 23.21
N THR A 94 -5.76 -3.61 22.79
CA THR A 94 -5.96 -3.32 21.37
C THR A 94 -4.72 -2.55 20.93
N SER A 95 -3.74 -3.28 20.39
CA SER A 95 -2.61 -2.68 19.70
C SER A 95 -3.22 -1.78 18.63
N ASP A 96 -2.96 -0.48 18.72
CA ASP A 96 -3.17 0.46 17.62
C ASP A 96 -2.34 -0.06 16.45
N TYR A 97 -2.94 -0.89 15.61
CA TYR A 97 -2.31 -1.28 14.36
C TYR A 97 -2.41 -0.06 13.45
N ASP A 98 -1.35 0.74 13.41
CA ASP A 98 -1.16 1.72 12.37
C ASP A 98 -0.66 0.96 11.13
N PRO A 99 -1.48 0.79 10.08
CA PRO A 99 -1.08 0.07 8.85
C PRO A 99 0.09 0.74 8.14
N TYR A 100 0.52 1.91 8.61
CA TYR A 100 1.64 2.66 8.08
C TYR A 100 2.90 2.62 8.95
N GLU A 101 2.94 1.83 10.03
CA GLU A 101 4.19 1.52 10.78
C GLU A 101 5.27 0.99 9.82
N PHE A 102 4.86 0.27 8.78
CA PHE A 102 5.74 -0.24 7.73
C PHE A 102 6.63 0.85 7.10
N TYR A 103 6.10 2.05 6.86
CA TYR A 103 6.89 3.12 6.25
C TYR A 103 7.89 3.72 7.22
N ASP A 104 7.55 3.79 8.51
CA ASP A 104 8.47 4.30 9.52
C ASP A 104 9.61 3.30 9.74
N GLU A 105 9.31 1.99 9.81
CA GLU A 105 10.33 0.93 9.85
C GLU A 105 11.21 0.91 8.59
N TRP A 106 10.61 1.08 7.41
CA TRP A 106 11.35 1.12 6.15
C TRP A 106 12.29 2.34 6.06
N ILE A 107 11.85 3.52 6.52
CA ILE A 107 12.70 4.71 6.60
C ILE A 107 13.86 4.48 7.60
N GLU A 108 13.61 3.78 8.69
CA GLU A 108 14.66 3.43 9.67
C GLU A 108 15.67 2.42 9.12
N ASP A 109 15.23 1.41 8.34
CA ASP A 109 16.13 0.51 7.62
C ASP A 109 17.01 1.26 6.61
N ILE A 110 16.42 2.19 5.85
CA ILE A 110 17.20 3.07 4.95
C ILE A 110 18.23 3.88 5.74
N ALA A 111 17.83 4.47 6.87
CA ALA A 111 18.73 5.26 7.71
C ALA A 111 19.90 4.41 8.26
N SER A 112 19.64 3.13 8.57
CA SER A 112 20.64 2.16 9.02
C SER A 112 21.67 1.82 7.94
N ARG A 113 21.24 1.73 6.68
CA ARG A 113 22.10 1.35 5.54
C ARG A 113 22.96 2.49 4.99
N ILE A 114 22.61 3.74 5.29
CA ILE A 114 23.32 4.94 4.80
C ILE A 114 24.42 5.40 5.78
N ARG A 115 24.52 4.81 6.98
CA ARG A 115 25.65 5.02 7.91
C ARG A 115 26.87 4.18 7.56
#